data_AF-A0A9X8H6S5-F1
#
_entry.id   AF-A0A9X8H6S5-F1
#
_cell.length_a   1.000
_cell.length_b   1.000
_cell.length_c   1.000
_cell.angle_alpha   90.00
_cell.angle_beta   90.00
_cell.angle_gamma   90.00
#
_symmetry.space_group_name_H-M   'P 1'
#
loop_
_entity.id
_entity.type
_entity.pdbx_description
1 polymer ?
#
loop_
_entity_poly.entity_id
_entity_poly.type
_entity_poly.pdbx_seq_one_letter_code
_entity_poly.pdbx_strand_id
1 'polypeptide(L)'
;DRINEFGRNNSRLADLRDELKALKVQTQTTCTVQNSGRAHCPQEKLETLDDANTEIMMGAGDNVQLFIGESFVEVSEEDAQEYLEAQTDKANAVVSKLNAEESKLEARQDALKKVLYARFGTSINLEDK
;
A
#
# COMPACT_ATOMS: atom_id res chain seq x y z
N ASP A 1 16.02 -26.44 -13.55
CA ASP A 1 14.71 -27.00 -13.98
C ASP A 1 13.65 -25.91 -14.08
N ARG A 2 12.89 -25.89 -15.18
CA ARG A 2 11.82 -24.89 -15.40
C ARG A 2 10.67 -25.00 -14.39
N ILE A 3 10.47 -26.19 -13.81
CA ILE A 3 9.49 -26.44 -12.74
C ILE A 3 9.90 -25.75 -11.44
N ASN A 4 11.19 -25.82 -11.07
CA ASN A 4 11.70 -25.15 -9.88
C ASN A 4 11.66 -23.61 -10.02
N GLU A 5 11.88 -23.10 -11.23
CA GLU A 5 11.74 -21.67 -11.54
C GLU A 5 10.27 -21.21 -11.44
N PHE A 6 9.34 -22.02 -11.97
CA PHE A 6 7.90 -21.75 -11.87
C PHE A 6 7.43 -21.66 -10.41
N GLY A 7 7.83 -22.61 -9.56
CA GLY A 7 7.50 -22.59 -8.14
C GLY A 7 8.05 -21.36 -7.42
N ARG A 8 9.32 -20.99 -7.68
CA ARG A 8 9.96 -19.82 -7.07
C ARG A 8 9.29 -18.51 -7.48
N ASN A 9 8.96 -18.36 -8.76
CA ASN A 9 8.27 -17.16 -9.23
C ASN A 9 6.87 -17.07 -8.62
N ASN A 10 6.15 -18.18 -8.45
CA ASN A 10 4.83 -18.18 -7.81
C ASN A 10 4.90 -17.77 -6.34
N SER A 11 5.87 -18.32 -5.58
CA SER A 11 6.11 -17.90 -4.20
C SER A 11 6.41 -16.41 -4.13
N ARG A 12 7.30 -15.91 -5.00
CA ARG A 12 7.62 -14.48 -5.04
C ARG A 12 6.43 -13.60 -5.41
N LEU A 13 5.54 -14.09 -6.27
CA LEU A 13 4.30 -13.39 -6.66
C LEU A 13 3.31 -13.32 -5.48
N ALA A 14 3.20 -14.40 -4.71
CA ALA A 14 2.42 -14.41 -3.48
C ALA A 14 3.00 -13.43 -2.45
N ASP A 15 4.30 -13.45 -2.23
CA ASP A 15 4.99 -12.51 -1.33
C ASP A 15 4.73 -11.04 -1.75
N LEU A 16 4.88 -10.73 -3.04
CA LEU A 16 4.63 -9.37 -3.57
C LEU A 16 3.16 -8.94 -3.40
N ARG A 17 2.21 -9.87 -3.54
CA ARG A 17 0.78 -9.60 -3.32
C ARG A 17 0.46 -9.34 -1.86
N ASP A 18 1.08 -10.09 -0.95
CA ASP A 18 0.98 -9.86 0.50
C ASP A 18 1.61 -8.53 0.89
N GLU A 19 2.80 -8.21 0.37
CA GLU A 19 3.46 -6.91 0.56
C GLU A 19 2.57 -5.75 0.04
N LEU A 20 1.97 -5.88 -1.14
CA LEU A 20 1.04 -4.89 -1.70
C LEU A 20 -0.22 -4.70 -0.86
N LYS A 21 -0.78 -5.78 -0.29
CA LYS A 21 -1.92 -5.70 0.63
C LYS A 21 -1.53 -5.05 1.96
N ALA A 22 -0.40 -5.44 2.53
CA ALA A 22 0.10 -4.89 3.79
C ALA A 22 0.38 -3.38 3.66
N LEU A 23 0.99 -2.96 2.55
CA LEU A 23 1.31 -1.56 2.31
C LEU A 23 0.04 -0.69 2.17
N LYS A 24 -0.99 -1.19 1.49
CA LYS A 24 -2.30 -0.52 1.37
C LYS A 24 -2.99 -0.36 2.73
N VAL A 25 -2.88 -1.36 3.61
CA VAL A 25 -3.44 -1.32 4.98
C VAL A 25 -2.65 -0.33 5.86
N GLN A 26 -1.32 -0.29 5.70
CA GLN A 26 -0.45 0.61 6.48
C GLN A 26 -0.68 2.09 6.14
N THR A 27 -0.86 2.41 4.85
CA THR A 27 -1.23 3.77 4.41
C THR A 27 -2.58 4.25 4.93
N GLN A 28 -3.48 3.32 5.23
CA GLN A 28 -4.80 3.62 5.78
C GLN A 28 -4.79 3.83 7.31
N THR A 29 -3.78 3.34 8.03
CA THR A 29 -3.85 3.28 9.50
C THR A 29 -3.03 4.38 10.21
N THR A 30 -2.16 5.12 9.52
CA THR A 30 -1.05 5.83 10.18
C THR A 30 -1.28 7.31 10.55
N CYS A 31 -2.45 7.91 10.32
CA CYS A 31 -2.61 9.36 10.56
C CYS A 31 -3.86 9.69 11.39
N THR A 32 -3.73 9.71 12.71
CA THR A 32 -4.69 10.39 13.59
C THR A 32 -4.27 11.85 13.73
N VAL A 33 -5.08 12.75 13.18
CA VAL A 33 -4.96 14.19 13.39
C VAL A 33 -5.74 14.54 14.66
N GLN A 34 -5.10 15.23 15.62
CA GLN A 34 -5.83 15.83 16.74
C GLN A 34 -5.85 17.35 16.56
N ASN A 35 -7.05 17.88 16.32
CA ASN A 35 -7.27 19.32 16.38
C ASN A 35 -7.47 19.74 17.85
N SER A 36 -6.49 20.46 18.37
CA SER A 36 -6.48 20.97 19.74
C SER A 36 -7.45 22.14 19.91
N GLY A 37 -8.77 21.90 19.90
CA GLY A 37 -9.71 23.01 20.12
C GLY A 37 -11.22 22.76 20.23
N ARG A 38 -11.80 21.69 19.64
CA ARG A 38 -13.25 21.45 19.78
C ARG A 38 -13.59 19.97 19.97
N ALA A 39 -14.30 19.70 21.05
CA ALA A 39 -14.89 18.41 21.37
C ALA A 39 -16.07 18.10 20.45
N HIS A 40 -15.83 17.47 19.28
CA HIS A 40 -16.82 16.63 18.60
C HIS A 40 -16.20 15.78 17.47
N CYS A 41 -15.58 14.63 17.79
CA CYS A 41 -15.97 13.32 17.23
C CYS A 41 -15.17 12.20 17.96
N PRO A 42 -15.81 11.09 18.38
CA PRO A 42 -15.17 10.06 19.19
C PRO A 42 -14.43 9.04 18.32
N GLN A 43 -13.10 9.01 18.39
CA GLN A 43 -12.27 7.87 17.96
C GLN A 43 -12.63 7.24 16.60
N GLU A 44 -13.10 8.02 15.64
CA GLU A 44 -13.27 7.51 14.29
C GLU A 44 -11.88 7.48 13.67
N LYS A 45 -11.41 6.26 13.42
CA LYS A 45 -10.13 6.02 12.77
C LYS A 45 -10.20 6.81 11.45
N LEU A 46 -9.34 7.82 11.27
CA LEU A 46 -9.12 8.38 9.95
C LEU A 46 -8.45 7.26 9.14
N GLU A 47 -9.25 6.54 8.36
CA GLU A 47 -8.82 5.32 7.67
C GLU A 47 -8.08 5.66 6.38
N THR A 48 -8.00 6.93 5.97
CA THR A 48 -7.29 7.33 4.74
C THR A 48 -6.62 8.69 4.88
N LEU A 49 -5.50 8.89 4.16
CA LEU A 49 -4.82 10.18 4.03
C LEU A 49 -5.76 11.28 3.48
N ASP A 50 -6.77 10.91 2.69
CA ASP A 50 -7.79 11.81 2.14
C ASP A 50 -8.76 12.34 3.21
N ASP A 51 -9.15 11.49 4.17
CA ASP A 51 -9.98 11.88 5.31
C ASP A 51 -9.21 12.84 6.23
N ALA A 52 -7.92 12.55 6.46
CA ALA A 52 -7.04 13.43 7.23
C ALA A 52 -6.85 14.79 6.55
N ASN A 53 -6.74 14.82 5.22
CA ASN A 53 -6.64 16.07 4.46
C ASN A 53 -7.94 16.88 4.50
N THR A 54 -9.08 16.20 4.41
CA THR A 54 -10.41 16.83 4.52
C THR A 54 -10.62 17.45 5.91
N GLU A 55 -10.17 16.78 6.97
CA GLU A 55 -10.26 17.32 8.34
C GLU A 55 -9.37 18.56 8.54
N ILE A 56 -8.15 18.57 7.97
CA ILE A 56 -7.26 19.74 8.00
C ILE A 56 -7.92 20.93 7.29
N MET A 57 -8.52 20.70 6.12
CA MET A 57 -9.23 21.74 5.35
C MET A 57 -10.46 22.31 6.06
N MET A 58 -11.05 21.55 6.99
CA MET A 58 -12.19 22.00 7.82
C MET A 58 -11.73 22.68 9.12
N GLY A 59 -10.45 22.60 9.46
CA GLY A 59 -9.79 23.37 10.52
C GLY A 59 -9.84 24.86 10.17
N ALA A 60 -10.21 25.69 11.13
CA ALA A 60 -10.43 27.11 10.90
C ALA A 60 -9.12 27.94 11.03
N GLY A 61 -7.99 27.44 10.50
CA GLY A 61 -6.70 28.13 10.57
C GLY A 61 -5.92 27.92 11.86
N ASP A 62 -6.17 26.80 12.56
CA ASP A 62 -5.50 26.46 13.82
C ASP A 62 -4.34 25.48 13.56
N ASN A 63 -3.32 25.48 14.44
CA ASN A 63 -2.19 24.54 14.32
C ASN A 63 -2.67 23.08 14.42
N VAL A 64 -2.09 22.21 13.60
CA VAL A 64 -2.46 20.79 13.46
C VAL A 64 -1.42 19.91 14.14
N GLN A 65 -1.87 18.94 14.97
CA GLN A 65 -0.97 17.94 15.53
C GLN A 65 -0.93 16.68 14.67
N LEU A 66 0.22 16.42 14.06
CA LEU A 66 0.52 15.18 13.35
C LEU A 66 1.04 14.13 14.31
N PHE A 67 0.48 12.92 14.27
CA PHE A 67 1.05 11.76 14.94
C PHE A 67 2.01 11.03 14.00
N ILE A 68 3.31 11.09 14.30
CA ILE A 68 4.36 10.47 13.49
C ILE A 68 5.14 9.47 14.36
N GLY A 69 5.01 8.19 14.04
CA GLY A 69 5.64 7.09 14.78
C GLY A 69 5.07 6.95 16.18
N GLU A 70 5.72 7.57 17.16
CA GLU A 70 5.33 7.55 18.57
C GLU A 70 5.23 8.95 19.20
N SER A 71 5.31 10.01 18.39
CA SER A 71 5.31 11.40 18.87
C SER A 71 4.30 12.26 18.12
N PHE A 72 3.74 13.25 18.84
CA PHE A 72 2.89 14.28 18.27
C PHE A 72 3.72 15.51 17.95
N VAL A 73 3.60 16.02 16.73
CA VAL A 73 4.29 17.22 16.25
C VAL A 73 3.24 18.23 15.83
N GLU A 74 3.27 19.41 16.44
CA GLU A 74 2.45 20.54 16.03
C GLU A 74 3.08 21.21 14.81
N VAL A 75 2.30 21.35 13.74
CA VAL A 75 2.70 21.94 12.47
C VAL A 75 1.58 22.86 11.97
N SER A 76 1.90 23.73 11.00
CA SER A 76 0.87 24.52 10.33
C SER A 76 -0.02 23.64 9.44
N GLU A 77 -1.21 24.11 9.09
CA GLU A 77 -2.10 23.41 8.16
C GLU A 77 -1.42 23.17 6.80
N GLU A 78 -0.66 24.16 6.31
CA GLU A 78 0.09 24.07 5.05
C GLU A 78 1.17 22.97 5.11
N ASP A 79 1.96 22.94 6.18
CA ASP A 79 2.98 21.90 6.40
C ASP A 79 2.37 20.51 6.58
N ALA A 80 1.22 20.42 7.26
CA ALA A 80 0.51 19.16 7.46
C ALA A 80 0.01 18.58 6.14
N GLN A 81 -0.55 19.44 5.29
CA GLN A 81 -1.01 19.06 3.96
C GLN A 81 0.16 18.64 3.07
N GLU A 82 1.25 19.41 3.00
CA GLU A 82 2.43 19.05 2.21
C GLU A 82 3.02 17.71 2.68
N TYR A 83 3.03 17.46 4.00
CA TYR A 83 3.45 16.18 4.55
C TYR A 83 2.54 15.03 4.11
N LEU A 84 1.22 15.18 4.21
CA LEU A 84 0.25 14.16 3.79
C LEU A 84 0.33 13.87 2.29
N GLU A 85 0.45 14.90 1.45
CA GLU A 85 0.66 14.75 0.00
C GLU A 85 1.96 14.00 -0.28
N ALA A 86 3.06 14.41 0.35
CA ALA A 86 4.36 13.74 0.17
C ALA A 86 4.34 12.27 0.64
N GLN A 87 3.61 11.92 1.72
CA GLN A 87 3.45 10.53 2.14
C GLN A 87 2.58 9.76 1.15
N THR A 88 1.50 10.35 0.65
CA THR A 88 0.63 9.77 -0.37
C THR A 88 1.41 9.45 -1.64
N ASP A 89 2.21 10.39 -2.13
CA ASP A 89 3.05 10.20 -3.32
C ASP A 89 4.11 9.12 -3.13
N LYS A 90 4.79 9.09 -1.97
CA LYS A 90 5.76 8.04 -1.66
C LYS A 90 5.10 6.66 -1.66
N ALA A 91 3.93 6.54 -1.01
CA ALA A 91 3.20 5.28 -0.98
C ALA A 91 2.74 4.86 -2.38
N ASN A 92 2.16 5.78 -3.16
CA ASN A 92 1.75 5.51 -4.53
C ASN A 92 2.94 5.10 -5.43
N ALA A 93 4.10 5.73 -5.27
CA ALA A 93 5.30 5.36 -6.02
C ALA A 93 5.78 3.94 -5.69
N VAL A 94 5.76 3.54 -4.41
CA VAL A 94 6.11 2.18 -3.99
C VAL A 94 5.08 1.16 -4.51
N VAL A 95 3.78 1.45 -4.36
CA VAL A 95 2.70 0.62 -4.90
C VAL A 95 2.85 0.45 -6.42
N SER A 96 3.13 1.53 -7.15
CA SER A 96 3.32 1.48 -8.60
C SER A 96 4.51 0.60 -9.01
N LYS A 97 5.65 0.71 -8.31
CA LYS A 97 6.82 -0.14 -8.54
C LYS A 97 6.52 -1.62 -8.28
N LEU A 98 5.87 -1.93 -7.17
CA LEU A 98 5.53 -3.32 -6.82
C LEU A 98 4.53 -3.93 -7.82
N ASN A 99 3.52 -3.17 -8.26
CA ASN A 99 2.60 -3.63 -9.32
C ASN A 99 3.34 -3.89 -10.64
N ALA A 100 4.31 -3.06 -11.00
CA ALA A 100 5.11 -3.27 -12.21
C ALA A 100 5.99 -4.52 -12.11
N GLU A 101 6.51 -4.84 -10.92
CA GLU A 101 7.22 -6.10 -10.68
C GLU A 101 6.28 -7.29 -10.70
N GLU A 102 5.11 -7.21 -10.05
CA GLU A 102 4.07 -8.25 -10.08
C GLU A 102 3.70 -8.60 -11.53
N SER A 103 3.37 -7.59 -12.35
CA SER A 103 2.96 -7.80 -13.73
C SER A 103 4.07 -8.44 -14.60
N LYS A 104 5.33 -8.10 -14.35
CA LYS A 104 6.49 -8.76 -15.00
C LYS A 104 6.62 -10.22 -14.59
N LEU A 105 6.46 -10.51 -13.30
CA LEU A 105 6.51 -11.88 -12.80
C LEU A 105 5.33 -12.69 -13.33
N GLU A 106 4.12 -12.14 -13.37
CA GLU A 106 2.93 -12.79 -13.96
C GLU A 106 3.16 -13.13 -15.43
N ALA A 107 3.66 -12.19 -16.23
CA ALA A 107 3.97 -12.45 -17.64
C ALA A 107 5.00 -13.59 -17.80
N ARG A 108 6.01 -13.63 -16.93
CA ARG A 108 7.01 -14.71 -16.91
C ARG A 108 6.39 -16.04 -16.46
N GLN A 109 5.49 -16.01 -15.49
CA GLN A 109 4.73 -17.15 -14.98
C GLN A 109 3.89 -17.77 -16.10
N ASP A 110 3.16 -16.94 -16.84
CA ASP A 110 2.29 -17.36 -17.96
C ASP A 110 3.09 -17.98 -19.11
N ALA A 111 4.24 -17.37 -19.45
CA ALA A 111 5.16 -17.92 -20.45
C ALA A 111 5.71 -19.29 -20.01
N LEU A 112 6.10 -19.43 -18.74
CA LEU A 112 6.56 -20.70 -18.17
C LEU A 112 5.43 -21.75 -18.15
N LYS A 113 4.19 -21.39 -17.81
CA LYS A 113 3.02 -22.30 -17.89
C LYS A 113 2.91 -22.88 -19.29
N LYS A 114 2.87 -22.03 -20.32
CA LYS A 114 2.75 -22.47 -21.74
C LYS A 114 3.88 -23.42 -22.13
N VAL A 115 5.12 -23.10 -21.74
CA VAL A 115 6.29 -23.94 -22.04
C VAL A 115 6.23 -25.28 -21.30
N LEU A 116 5.78 -25.30 -20.05
CA LEU A 116 5.68 -26.52 -19.25
C LEU A 116 4.53 -27.41 -19.73
N TYR A 117 3.36 -26.85 -20.02
CA TYR A 117 2.25 -27.60 -20.62
C TYR A 117 2.58 -28.14 -22.02
N ALA A 118 3.31 -27.37 -22.85
CA ALA A 118 3.77 -27.86 -24.14
C ALA A 118 4.77 -29.04 -24.03
N ARG A 119 5.54 -29.11 -22.94
CA ARG A 119 6.58 -30.14 -22.74
C ARG A 119 6.11 -31.37 -21.95
N PHE A 120 5.20 -31.19 -21.00
CA PHE A 120 4.73 -32.23 -20.08
C PHE A 120 3.25 -32.60 -20.28
N GLY A 121 2.51 -31.86 -21.11
CA GLY A 121 1.11 -32.13 -21.43
C GLY A 121 0.20 -32.11 -20.21
N THR A 122 -0.76 -33.04 -20.17
CA THR A 122 -1.69 -33.27 -19.06
C THR A 122 -1.07 -33.98 -17.85
N SER A 123 0.22 -34.33 -17.89
CA SER A 123 0.90 -35.00 -16.78
C SER A 123 1.20 -34.07 -15.59
N ILE A 124 1.01 -32.75 -15.74
CA ILE A 124 1.24 -31.76 -14.69
C ILE A 124 0.01 -30.86 -14.53
N ASN A 125 -0.31 -30.50 -13.28
CA ASN A 125 -1.35 -29.52 -12.95
C ASN A 125 -0.70 -28.28 -12.34
N LEU A 126 -0.72 -27.15 -13.06
CA LEU A 126 -0.07 -25.88 -12.68
C LEU A 126 -1.08 -24.78 -12.31
N GLU A 127 -2.33 -25.15 -12.03
CA GLU A 127 -3.34 -24.21 -11.54
C GLU A 127 -3.11 -23.90 -10.06
N ASP A 128 -3.02 -22.61 -9.72
CA ASP A 128 -3.05 -22.12 -8.34
C ASP A 128 -4.39 -22.48 -7.71
N LYS A 129 -4.36 -23.01 -6.49
CA LYS A 129 -5.53 -23.12 -5.61
C LYS A 129 -5.63 -21.89 -4.74
#